data_AF-W9E818-F1
#
_entry.id   AF-W9E818-F1
#
_cell.length_a   1.000
_cell.length_b   1.000
_cell.length_c   1.000
_cell.angle_alpha   90.00
_cell.angle_beta   90.00
_cell.angle_gamma   90.00
#
_symmetry.space_group_name_H-M   'P 1'
#
loop_
_entity.id
_entity.type
_entity.pdbx_description
1 polymer ?
#
loop_
_entity_poly.entity_id
_entity_poly.type
_entity_poly.pdbx_seq_one_letter_code
_entity_poly.pdbx_strand_id
1 'polypeptide(L)'
;MKFVFLKRILFVAIFTVVCAGSIAYAIQDDGKSVTKETVLPAGYSQEMDNGIIIYKDSGGGTVIHFPYVPKIKLNGQEIKFTEEPFTLIDGITLVPAREFFEKLGATVNWHNDSQTITVEKGSTTVELTIGSKVAKINDKTNELPVKVRLVDNCTYIPLRVISEAFGYKVDYKDGVITVDAAQGN
;
A
#
# COMPACT_ATOMS: atom_id res chain seq x y z
N MET A 1 -9.12 -39.51 28.57
CA MET A 1 -8.49 -38.18 28.60
C MET A 1 -8.53 -37.62 27.18
N LYS A 2 -9.03 -36.40 27.01
CA LYS A 2 -9.59 -35.84 25.76
C LYS A 2 -8.59 -35.78 24.59
N PHE A 3 -8.93 -36.40 23.47
CA PHE A 3 -8.43 -36.11 22.13
C PHE A 3 -9.09 -34.83 21.62
N VAL A 4 -8.33 -33.80 21.23
CA VAL A 4 -8.89 -32.59 20.59
C VAL A 4 -7.97 -32.06 19.48
N PHE A 5 -8.50 -32.15 18.26
CA PHE A 5 -8.32 -31.31 17.07
C PHE A 5 -6.96 -31.20 16.35
N LEU A 6 -6.79 -32.09 15.38
CA LEU A 6 -6.04 -31.87 14.15
C LEU A 6 -6.77 -30.79 13.33
N LYS A 7 -6.34 -29.52 13.42
CA LYS A 7 -6.82 -28.47 12.53
C LYS A 7 -6.11 -28.65 11.18
N ARG A 8 -6.84 -29.20 10.20
CA ARG A 8 -6.47 -29.23 8.77
C ARG A 8 -6.00 -27.83 8.35
N ILE A 9 -4.69 -27.63 8.27
CA ILE A 9 -4.09 -26.52 7.52
C ILE A 9 -4.14 -26.97 6.07
N LEU A 10 -5.09 -26.39 5.33
CA LEU A 10 -5.17 -26.56 3.90
C LEU A 10 -3.88 -25.95 3.32
N PHE A 11 -2.96 -26.80 2.89
CA PHE A 11 -1.80 -26.42 2.09
C PHE A 11 -2.31 -25.71 0.84
N VAL A 12 -2.25 -24.38 0.82
CA VAL A 12 -2.32 -23.64 -0.45
C VAL A 12 -0.91 -23.67 -1.00
N ALA A 13 -0.66 -24.63 -1.89
CA ALA A 13 0.55 -24.70 -2.68
C ALA A 13 0.58 -23.48 -3.61
N ILE A 14 1.24 -22.42 -3.18
CA ILE A 14 1.51 -21.27 -4.04
C ILE A 14 2.82 -21.57 -4.73
N PHE A 15 2.71 -21.85 -6.02
CA PHE A 15 3.82 -21.97 -6.95
C PHE A 15 4.83 -20.84 -6.69
N THR A 16 6.07 -21.23 -6.43
CA THR A 16 7.23 -20.34 -6.44
C THR A 16 7.36 -19.70 -7.81
N VAL A 17 6.73 -18.54 -7.99
CA VAL A 17 7.11 -17.60 -9.02
C VAL A 17 8.31 -16.86 -8.47
N VAL A 18 9.50 -17.41 -8.71
CA VAL A 18 10.75 -16.65 -8.63
C VAL A 18 10.74 -15.73 -9.86
N CYS A 19 10.00 -14.63 -9.77
CA CYS A 19 10.24 -13.50 -10.64
C CYS A 19 11.47 -12.77 -10.07
N ALA A 20 12.56 -12.82 -10.83
CA ALA A 20 13.76 -12.04 -10.54
C ALA A 20 13.37 -10.55 -10.50
N GLY A 21 13.15 -10.00 -9.31
CA GLY A 21 12.72 -8.61 -9.12
C GLY A 21 11.97 -8.30 -7.83
N SER A 22 11.66 -9.29 -6.98
CA SER A 22 10.88 -9.01 -5.76
C SER A 22 11.74 -8.44 -4.63
N ILE A 23 11.27 -7.33 -4.05
CA ILE A 23 11.88 -6.67 -2.89
C ILE A 23 11.02 -7.03 -1.67
N ALA A 24 11.61 -7.67 -0.66
CA ALA A 24 10.97 -7.83 0.65
C ALA A 24 11.54 -6.80 1.63
N TYR A 25 10.69 -6.15 2.42
CA TYR A 25 11.08 -5.25 3.49
C TYR A 25 10.87 -5.95 4.83
N ALA A 26 11.85 -5.92 5.72
CA ALA A 26 11.73 -6.46 7.07
C ALA A 26 11.54 -5.33 8.09
N ILE A 27 10.48 -5.40 8.89
CA ILE A 27 10.19 -4.51 10.02
C ILE A 27 10.41 -5.31 11.30
N GLN A 28 11.37 -4.92 12.14
CA GLN A 28 11.49 -5.41 13.51
C GLN A 28 10.65 -4.54 14.45
N ASP A 29 10.09 -5.15 15.50
CA ASP A 29 9.26 -4.51 16.54
C ASP A 29 9.98 -3.37 17.30
N ASP A 30 11.27 -3.13 17.06
CA ASP A 30 12.07 -2.07 17.67
C ASP A 30 12.05 -0.75 16.88
N GLY A 31 11.28 -0.66 15.79
CA GLY A 31 11.19 0.54 14.97
C GLY A 31 12.45 0.79 14.12
N LYS A 32 13.28 -0.23 13.90
CA LYS A 32 14.38 -0.18 12.93
C LYS A 32 14.03 -0.99 11.70
N SER A 33 14.13 -0.31 10.55
CA SER A 33 14.05 -0.92 9.23
C SER A 33 15.24 -1.84 9.02
N VAL A 34 14.99 -3.11 8.72
CA VAL A 34 16.03 -4.05 8.27
C VAL A 34 15.95 -4.14 6.75
N THR A 35 17.08 -3.84 6.12
CA THR A 35 17.24 -3.68 4.68
C THR A 35 16.79 -4.90 3.88
N LYS A 36 16.03 -4.66 2.81
CA LYS A 36 15.90 -5.45 1.57
C LYS A 36 16.59 -6.82 1.58
N GLU A 37 15.99 -7.80 2.24
CA GLU A 37 16.49 -9.18 2.18
C GLU A 37 15.86 -9.92 0.99
N THR A 38 16.71 -10.51 0.16
CA THR A 38 16.29 -11.31 -1.02
C THR A 38 15.98 -12.76 -0.63
N VAL A 39 16.36 -13.17 0.59
CA VAL A 39 16.17 -14.53 1.10
C VAL A 39 15.43 -14.45 2.42
N LEU A 40 14.29 -15.14 2.52
CA LEU A 40 13.49 -15.20 3.74
C LEU A 40 14.27 -15.94 4.84
N PRO A 41 14.35 -15.41 6.06
CA PRO A 41 14.99 -16.14 7.16
C PRO A 41 14.18 -17.39 7.53
N ALA A 42 14.88 -18.46 7.90
CA ALA A 42 14.24 -19.68 8.38
C ALA A 42 13.52 -19.42 9.71
N GLY A 43 12.32 -19.99 9.90
CA GLY A 43 11.52 -19.84 11.14
C GLY A 43 10.34 -18.89 11.05
N TYR A 44 10.17 -18.19 9.93
CA TYR A 44 9.04 -17.29 9.72
C TYR A 44 7.80 -18.05 9.18
N SER A 45 6.61 -17.70 9.69
CA SER A 45 5.31 -18.18 9.19
C SER A 45 4.70 -17.20 8.20
N GLN A 46 4.05 -17.71 7.15
CA GLN A 46 3.46 -16.87 6.10
C GLN A 46 1.99 -16.59 6.40
N GLU A 47 1.62 -15.32 6.32
CA GLU A 47 0.25 -14.84 6.32
C GLU A 47 0.00 -14.00 5.07
N MET A 48 -1.23 -14.04 4.57
CA MET A 48 -1.66 -13.21 3.45
C MET A 48 -2.63 -12.14 3.95
N ASP A 49 -2.28 -10.86 3.83
CA ASP A 49 -3.18 -9.74 4.14
C ASP A 49 -3.48 -8.94 2.88
N ASN A 50 -4.62 -9.28 2.24
CA ASN A 50 -5.15 -8.60 1.05
C ASN A 50 -4.06 -8.36 -0.01
N GLY A 51 -3.44 -9.44 -0.49
CA GLY A 51 -2.45 -9.41 -1.58
C GLY A 51 -1.02 -9.03 -1.18
N ILE A 52 -0.72 -8.91 0.12
CA ILE A 52 0.64 -8.78 0.66
C ILE A 52 1.01 -10.09 1.35
N ILE A 53 2.23 -10.59 1.10
CA ILE A 53 2.77 -11.71 1.87
C ILE A 53 3.49 -11.16 3.09
N ILE A 54 3.01 -11.50 4.27
CA ILE A 54 3.57 -11.14 5.57
C ILE A 54 4.25 -12.38 6.14
N TYR A 55 5.49 -12.26 6.52
CA TYR A 55 6.24 -13.29 7.21
C TYR A 55 6.41 -12.86 8.66
N LYS A 56 6.07 -13.73 9.61
CA LYS A 56 6.22 -13.43 11.04
C LYS A 56 7.16 -14.41 11.73
N ASP A 57 8.10 -13.89 12.49
CA ASP A 57 8.95 -14.67 13.40
C ASP A 57 8.31 -14.81 14.78
N SER A 58 8.70 -15.86 15.49
CA SER A 58 8.32 -16.13 16.88
C SER A 58 8.78 -15.05 17.86
N GLY A 59 9.77 -14.23 17.50
CA GLY A 59 10.25 -13.08 18.28
C GLY A 59 9.55 -11.74 18.01
N GLY A 60 8.51 -11.71 17.16
CA GLY A 60 7.76 -10.47 16.82
C GLY A 60 8.20 -9.78 15.52
N GLY A 61 9.32 -10.18 14.92
CA GLY A 61 9.78 -9.64 13.65
C GLY A 61 8.80 -9.92 12.50
N THR A 62 8.53 -8.92 11.65
CA THR A 62 7.60 -9.02 10.52
C THR A 62 8.29 -8.65 9.21
N VAL A 63 8.35 -9.54 8.22
CA VAL A 63 8.79 -9.21 6.85
C VAL A 63 7.59 -9.05 5.94
N ILE A 64 7.50 -7.94 5.22
CA ILE A 64 6.47 -7.63 4.25
C ILE A 64 7.08 -7.75 2.84
N HIS A 65 6.52 -8.64 2.03
CA HIS A 65 6.94 -8.83 0.65
C HIS A 65 5.97 -8.15 -0.31
N PHE A 66 6.51 -7.21 -1.10
CA PHE A 66 5.78 -6.54 -2.16
C PHE A 66 6.09 -7.24 -3.49
N PRO A 67 5.08 -7.81 -4.16
CA PRO A 67 5.32 -8.61 -5.36
C PRO A 67 5.75 -7.74 -6.56
N TYR A 68 5.43 -6.44 -6.57
CA TYR A 68 5.73 -5.54 -7.69
C TYR A 68 5.85 -4.09 -7.24
N VAL A 69 6.92 -3.41 -7.67
CA VAL A 69 7.11 -1.96 -7.53
C VAL A 69 6.81 -1.31 -8.89
N PRO A 70 5.70 -0.55 -9.02
CA PRO A 70 5.31 0.03 -10.29
C PRO A 70 6.11 1.30 -10.61
N LYS A 71 6.36 1.54 -11.90
CA LYS A 71 6.79 2.87 -12.37
C LYS A 71 5.58 3.78 -12.45
N ILE A 72 5.65 4.96 -11.83
CA ILE A 72 4.55 5.92 -11.80
C ILE A 72 4.98 7.19 -12.52
N LYS A 73 4.14 7.67 -13.44
CA LYS A 73 4.27 8.98 -14.09
C LYS A 73 3.11 9.87 -13.67
N LEU A 74 3.42 11.11 -13.32
CA LEU A 74 2.46 12.18 -13.06
C LEU A 74 2.62 13.27 -14.13
N ASN A 75 1.57 13.55 -14.90
CA ASN A 75 1.59 14.53 -15.99
C ASN A 75 2.76 14.30 -16.97
N GLY A 76 2.94 13.03 -17.39
CA GLY A 76 4.03 12.61 -18.26
C GLY A 76 5.43 12.52 -17.63
N GLN A 77 5.64 13.00 -16.39
CA GLN A 77 6.92 12.96 -15.70
C GLN A 77 7.00 11.78 -14.73
N GLU A 78 8.09 11.01 -14.78
CA GLU A 78 8.32 9.94 -13.80
C GLU A 78 8.54 10.53 -12.41
N ILE A 79 7.81 10.02 -11.42
CA ILE A 79 7.94 10.44 -10.03
C ILE A 79 8.67 9.38 -9.23
N LYS A 80 9.60 9.82 -8.40
CA LYS A 80 10.27 8.98 -7.40
C LYS A 80 9.69 9.26 -6.03
N PHE A 81 9.57 8.21 -5.24
CA PHE A 81 9.17 8.27 -3.84
C PHE A 81 10.38 7.97 -2.97
N THR A 82 10.37 8.51 -1.76
CA THR A 82 11.32 8.13 -0.71
C THR A 82 10.97 6.73 -0.23
N GLU A 83 9.69 6.52 0.07
CA GLU A 83 9.13 5.20 0.35
C GLU A 83 8.54 4.57 -0.92
N GLU A 84 8.99 3.38 -1.29
CA GLU A 84 8.61 2.78 -2.58
C GLU A 84 7.10 2.46 -2.64
N PRO A 85 6.40 2.83 -3.72
CA PRO A 85 5.04 2.37 -3.96
C PRO A 85 5.05 0.87 -4.26
N PHE A 86 3.91 0.21 -4.08
CA PHE A 86 3.80 -1.22 -4.36
C PHE A 86 2.43 -1.61 -4.90
N THR A 87 2.40 -2.63 -5.73
CA THR A 87 1.17 -3.22 -6.25
C THR A 87 0.90 -4.54 -5.52
N LEU A 88 -0.31 -4.66 -5.02
CA LEU A 88 -0.85 -5.88 -4.40
C LEU A 88 -1.02 -6.99 -5.45
N ILE A 89 -1.08 -8.25 -5.01
CA ILE A 89 -1.33 -9.40 -5.92
C ILE A 89 -2.64 -9.25 -6.71
N ASP A 90 -3.64 -8.55 -6.16
CA ASP A 90 -4.93 -8.27 -6.81
C ASP A 90 -4.87 -7.10 -7.81
N GLY A 91 -3.69 -6.52 -8.05
CA GLY A 91 -3.48 -5.45 -9.03
C GLY A 91 -3.70 -4.03 -8.50
N ILE A 92 -4.01 -3.87 -7.21
CA ILE A 92 -4.20 -2.54 -6.62
C ILE A 92 -2.85 -1.94 -6.25
N THR A 93 -2.56 -0.76 -6.78
CA THR A 93 -1.34 -0.02 -6.42
C THR A 93 -1.57 0.89 -5.23
N LEU A 94 -0.72 0.73 -4.22
CA LEU A 94 -0.63 1.57 -3.04
C LEU A 94 0.58 2.49 -3.15
N VAL A 95 0.38 3.75 -2.74
CA VAL A 95 1.43 4.78 -2.73
C VAL A 95 1.51 5.45 -1.36
N PRO A 96 2.68 5.98 -0.98
CA PRO A 96 2.80 6.85 0.19
C PRO A 96 1.89 8.06 0.04
N ALA A 97 0.93 8.18 0.96
CA ALA A 97 -0.11 9.20 0.91
C ALA A 97 0.47 10.60 0.84
N ARG A 98 1.31 10.95 1.82
CA ARG A 98 1.88 12.30 1.97
C ARG A 98 2.66 12.72 0.73
N GLU A 99 3.66 11.92 0.34
CA GLU A 99 4.51 12.25 -0.81
C GLU A 99 3.72 12.37 -2.11
N PHE A 100 2.74 11.48 -2.32
CA PHE A 100 1.90 11.53 -3.50
C PHE A 100 1.08 12.82 -3.57
N PHE A 101 0.43 13.20 -2.46
CA PHE A 101 -0.38 14.41 -2.39
C PHE A 101 0.42 15.70 -2.51
N GLU A 102 1.59 15.76 -1.88
CA GLU A 102 2.49 16.91 -2.01
C GLU A 102 2.95 17.09 -3.46
N LYS A 103 3.25 15.99 -4.18
CA LYS A 103 3.55 16.03 -5.63
C LYS A 103 2.37 16.48 -6.48
N LEU A 104 1.13 16.25 -6.04
CA LEU A 104 -0.09 16.78 -6.66
C LEU A 104 -0.33 18.26 -6.32
N GLY A 105 0.49 18.87 -5.46
CA GLY A 105 0.32 20.24 -4.98
C GLY A 105 -0.78 20.39 -3.93
N ALA A 106 -1.12 19.32 -3.21
CA ALA A 106 -2.10 19.34 -2.14
C ALA A 106 -1.42 19.53 -0.77
N THR A 107 -2.15 20.13 0.17
CA THR A 107 -1.74 20.26 1.57
C THR A 107 -2.18 19.01 2.33
N VAL A 108 -1.30 18.43 3.15
CA VAL A 108 -1.55 17.18 3.89
C VAL A 108 -1.40 17.40 5.39
N ASN A 109 -2.51 17.24 6.12
CA ASN A 109 -2.58 17.34 7.57
C ASN A 109 -2.77 15.96 8.20
N TRP A 110 -2.02 15.68 9.27
CA TRP A 110 -2.16 14.46 10.06
C TRP A 110 -2.82 14.76 11.40
N HIS A 111 -3.85 14.00 11.73
CA HIS A 111 -4.58 14.06 12.99
C HIS A 111 -4.29 12.81 13.80
N ASN A 112 -3.39 12.93 14.78
CA ASN A 112 -2.92 11.80 15.56
C ASN A 112 -4.04 11.15 16.39
N ASP A 113 -4.93 11.95 16.98
CA ASP A 113 -5.98 11.46 17.89
C ASP A 113 -6.99 10.55 17.17
N SER A 114 -7.30 10.87 15.92
CA SER A 114 -8.25 10.13 15.08
C SER A 114 -7.56 9.23 14.06
N GLN A 115 -6.22 9.16 14.06
CA GLN A 115 -5.42 8.44 13.06
C GLN A 115 -5.88 8.74 11.61
N THR A 116 -6.14 10.03 11.34
CA THR A 116 -6.77 10.49 10.09
C THR A 116 -5.85 11.45 9.34
N ILE A 117 -5.76 11.27 8.03
CA ILE A 117 -5.11 12.20 7.10
C ILE A 117 -6.19 13.04 6.44
N THR A 118 -6.04 14.36 6.51
CA THR A 118 -6.86 15.32 5.77
C THR A 118 -6.01 15.95 4.67
N VAL A 119 -6.53 15.96 3.45
CA VAL A 119 -5.83 16.44 2.27
C VAL A 119 -6.67 17.48 1.58
N GLU A 120 -6.07 18.61 1.24
CA GLU A 120 -6.79 19.73 0.64
C GLU A 120 -6.07 20.23 -0.62
N LYS A 121 -6.81 20.38 -1.72
CA LYS A 121 -6.33 21.01 -2.94
C LYS A 121 -7.46 21.77 -3.62
N GLY A 122 -7.34 23.10 -3.69
CA GLY A 122 -8.40 23.95 -4.22
C GLY A 122 -9.69 23.78 -3.41
N SER A 123 -10.77 23.36 -4.06
CA SER A 123 -12.06 23.08 -3.42
C SER A 123 -12.26 21.61 -3.03
N THR A 124 -11.27 20.75 -3.25
CA THR A 124 -11.38 19.31 -2.97
C THR A 124 -10.70 18.98 -1.64
N THR A 125 -11.46 18.33 -0.76
CA THR A 125 -10.96 17.79 0.52
C THR A 125 -11.09 16.27 0.51
N VAL A 126 -10.08 15.56 1.01
CA VAL A 126 -10.10 14.11 1.17
C VAL A 126 -9.69 13.76 2.59
N GLU A 127 -10.53 13.02 3.31
CA GLU A 127 -10.23 12.47 4.63
C GLU A 127 -10.07 10.94 4.55
N LEU A 128 -8.98 10.45 5.13
CA LEU A 128 -8.58 9.05 5.10
C LEU A 128 -8.18 8.59 6.50
N THR A 129 -8.90 7.61 7.04
CA THR A 129 -8.60 7.05 8.36
C THR A 129 -7.83 5.74 8.21
N ILE A 130 -6.74 5.59 8.96
CA ILE A 130 -5.94 4.34 8.96
C ILE A 130 -6.83 3.15 9.33
N GLY A 131 -6.69 2.04 8.59
CA GLY A 131 -7.47 0.83 8.79
C GLY A 131 -8.88 0.87 8.18
N SER A 132 -9.34 2.04 7.72
CA SER A 132 -10.65 2.19 7.07
C SER A 132 -10.61 1.78 5.60
N LYS A 133 -11.67 1.11 5.13
CA LYS A 133 -11.97 0.91 3.70
C LYS A 133 -12.82 2.04 3.13
N VAL A 134 -12.92 3.15 3.83
CA VAL A 134 -13.79 4.25 3.47
C VAL A 134 -12.97 5.53 3.49
N ALA A 135 -13.09 6.29 2.40
CA ALA A 135 -12.59 7.66 2.29
C ALA A 135 -13.76 8.63 2.26
N LYS A 136 -13.58 9.82 2.80
CA LYS A 136 -14.53 10.91 2.65
C LYS A 136 -13.95 11.90 1.64
N ILE A 137 -14.59 12.05 0.49
CA ILE A 137 -14.19 12.98 -0.56
C ILE A 137 -15.22 14.11 -0.57
N ASN A 138 -14.78 15.29 -0.15
CA ASN A 138 -15.63 16.41 0.24
C ASN A 138 -16.59 15.97 1.34
N ASP A 139 -17.89 16.01 1.10
CA ASP A 139 -18.92 15.54 2.05
C ASP A 139 -19.49 14.16 1.67
N LYS A 140 -18.88 13.46 0.71
CA LYS A 140 -19.35 12.15 0.24
C LYS A 140 -18.46 11.04 0.74
N THR A 141 -19.09 9.91 1.05
CA THR A 141 -18.42 8.69 1.48
C THR A 141 -18.16 7.80 0.27
N ASN A 142 -16.91 7.37 0.09
CA ASN A 142 -16.46 6.55 -1.01
C ASN A 142 -15.77 5.29 -0.48
N GLU A 143 -16.20 4.13 -0.97
CA GLU A 143 -15.56 2.86 -0.63
C GLU A 143 -14.21 2.72 -1.36
N LEU A 144 -13.20 2.29 -0.61
CA LEU A 144 -11.86 1.98 -1.10
C LEU A 144 -11.76 0.49 -1.39
N PRO A 145 -11.05 0.09 -2.46
CA PRO A 145 -10.90 -1.32 -2.78
C PRO A 145 -10.09 -2.08 -1.72
N VAL A 146 -9.21 -1.38 -1.00
CA VAL A 146 -8.48 -1.88 0.17
C VAL A 146 -8.39 -0.82 1.26
N LYS A 147 -8.18 -1.27 2.50
CA LYS A 147 -8.04 -0.40 3.66
C LYS A 147 -6.81 0.52 3.51
N VAL A 148 -6.89 1.72 4.05
CA VAL A 148 -5.72 2.58 4.28
C VAL A 148 -4.76 1.84 5.21
N ARG A 149 -3.49 1.69 4.80
CA ARG A 149 -2.50 0.90 5.55
C ARG A 149 -1.46 1.81 6.17
N LEU A 150 -0.99 1.44 7.36
CA LEU A 150 0.23 1.98 7.94
C LEU A 150 1.32 0.91 7.80
N VAL A 151 2.41 1.24 7.13
CA VAL A 151 3.58 0.36 6.97
C VAL A 151 4.83 1.20 7.24
N ASP A 152 5.64 0.77 8.21
CA ASP A 152 6.85 1.48 8.63
C ASP A 152 6.65 2.99 8.86
N ASN A 153 5.61 3.31 9.64
CA ASN A 153 5.19 4.70 9.93
C ASN A 153 4.83 5.55 8.68
N CYS A 154 4.66 4.91 7.53
CA CYS A 154 4.21 5.53 6.28
C CYS A 154 2.79 5.05 5.95
N THR A 155 1.90 6.00 5.65
CA THR A 155 0.52 5.68 5.30
C THR A 155 0.39 5.44 3.80
N TYR A 156 -0.10 4.26 3.44
CA TYR A 156 -0.29 3.80 2.08
C TYR A 156 -1.77 3.79 1.68
N ILE A 157 -2.06 4.31 0.49
CA ILE A 157 -3.43 4.47 -0.02
C ILE A 157 -3.58 4.03 -1.47
N PRO A 158 -4.79 3.60 -1.90
CA PRO A 158 -5.05 3.20 -3.28
C PRO A 158 -4.87 4.37 -4.24
N LEU A 159 -3.84 4.29 -5.09
CA LEU A 159 -3.46 5.36 -6.03
C LEU A 159 -4.64 5.86 -6.88
N ARG A 160 -5.44 4.93 -7.41
CA ARG A 160 -6.52 5.22 -8.35
C ARG A 160 -7.60 6.12 -7.74
N VAL A 161 -8.24 5.66 -6.66
CA VAL A 161 -9.37 6.37 -6.03
C VAL A 161 -8.95 7.79 -5.65
N ILE A 162 -7.73 7.90 -5.16
CA ILE A 162 -7.17 9.13 -4.68
C ILE A 162 -6.85 10.10 -5.83
N SER A 163 -6.25 9.61 -6.91
CA SER A 163 -6.00 10.43 -8.10
C SER A 163 -7.32 10.93 -8.72
N GLU A 164 -8.30 10.04 -8.83
CA GLU A 164 -9.62 10.34 -9.39
C GLU A 164 -10.39 11.36 -8.53
N ALA A 165 -10.19 11.36 -7.21
CA ALA A 165 -10.76 12.37 -6.30
C ALA A 165 -10.34 13.80 -6.67
N PHE A 166 -9.12 13.98 -7.18
CA PHE A 166 -8.58 15.28 -7.61
C PHE A 166 -8.73 15.54 -9.11
N GLY A 167 -9.57 14.76 -9.81
CA GLY A 167 -9.84 14.93 -11.24
C GLY A 167 -8.73 14.42 -12.15
N TYR A 168 -7.84 13.54 -11.66
CA TYR A 168 -6.85 12.87 -12.49
C TYR A 168 -7.41 11.56 -13.03
N LYS A 169 -7.00 11.20 -14.23
CA LYS A 169 -7.23 9.88 -14.81
C LYS A 169 -6.01 9.00 -14.53
N VAL A 170 -6.27 7.74 -14.16
CA VAL A 170 -5.22 6.74 -13.94
C VAL A 170 -5.34 5.63 -14.99
N ASP A 171 -4.30 5.50 -15.80
CA ASP A 171 -4.15 4.45 -16.81
C ASP A 171 -2.93 3.57 -16.48
N TYR A 172 -2.96 2.33 -16.96
CA TYR A 172 -1.85 1.40 -16.83
C TYR A 172 -1.52 0.80 -18.19
N LYS A 173 -0.26 0.89 -18.60
CA LYS A 173 0.22 0.35 -19.86
C LYS A 173 1.69 -0.06 -19.74
N ASP A 174 2.01 -1.28 -20.18
CA ASP A 174 3.38 -1.80 -20.28
C ASP A 174 4.20 -1.67 -18.97
N GLY A 175 3.58 -1.93 -17.82
CA GLY A 175 4.25 -1.84 -16.51
C GLY A 175 4.40 -0.41 -15.96
N VAL A 176 3.80 0.57 -16.61
CA VAL A 176 3.83 1.98 -16.19
C VAL A 176 2.41 2.43 -15.85
N ILE A 177 2.25 3.02 -14.67
CA ILE A 177 1.03 3.71 -14.27
C ILE A 177 1.19 5.18 -14.64
N THR A 178 0.24 5.72 -15.38
CA THR A 178 0.16 7.14 -15.75
C THR A 178 -1.00 7.80 -15.02
N VAL A 179 -0.70 8.88 -14.32
CA VAL A 179 -1.65 9.74 -13.62
C VAL A 179 -1.61 11.09 -14.31
N ASP A 180 -2.61 11.41 -15.11
CA ASP A 180 -2.66 12.66 -15.87
C ASP A 180 -3.95 13.41 -15.53
N ALA A 181 -3.89 14.74 -15.50
CA ALA A 181 -5.10 15.54 -15.34
C ALA A 181 -6.11 15.12 -16.42
N ALA A 182 -7.37 14.87 -16.03
CA ALA A 182 -8.42 14.61 -17.00
C ALA A 182 -8.48 15.84 -17.93
N GLN A 183 -8.15 15.64 -19.20
CA GLN A 183 -8.14 16.71 -20.21
C GLN A 183 -9.52 17.37 -20.21
N GLY A 184 -9.60 18.58 -19.65
CA GLY A 184 -10.73 19.47 -19.77
C GLY A 184 -10.66 20.16 -21.13
N ASN A 185 -11.72 19.99 -21.90
CA ASN A 185 -12.03 20.70 -23.15
C ASN A 185 -11.89 22.22 -23.00
#